data_AF-A0A4U0YW60-F1
#
_entry.id   AF-A0A4U0YW60-F1
#
_cell.length_a   1.000
_cell.length_b   1.000
_cell.length_c   1.000
_cell.angle_alpha   90.00
_cell.angle_beta   90.00
_cell.angle_gamma   90.00
#
_symmetry.space_group_name_H-M   'P 1'
#
loop_
_entity.id
_entity.type
_entity.pdbx_description
1 polymer ?
#
loop_
_entity_poly.entity_id
_entity_poly.type
_entity_poly.pdbx_seq_one_letter_code
_entity_poly.pdbx_strand_id
1 'polypeptide(L)'
;LTGLDLAPRPLPVAVGQAARTLALPAPQVLALYLHAFAANLVSAAVRFVPLGQTEGQRVLAALHPLIDALALKAATATLDDLATSALRADLAAMQHETMDVRIFRT
;
A
#
# COMPACT_ATOMS: atom_id res chain seq x y z
N LEU A 1 -2.50 2.53 17.24
CA LEU A 1 -2.85 1.13 16.92
C LEU A 1 -2.66 0.19 18.11
N THR A 2 -1.59 0.29 18.89
CA THR A 2 -1.35 -0.59 20.05
C THR A 2 -1.27 0.11 21.41
N GLY A 3 -1.29 1.46 21.44
CA GLY A 3 -1.13 2.25 22.67
C GLY A 3 0.30 2.29 23.22
N LEU A 4 1.26 1.67 22.52
CA LEU A 4 2.66 1.63 22.90
C LEU A 4 3.41 2.86 22.36
N ASP A 5 4.28 3.43 23.18
CA ASP A 5 5.24 4.44 22.75
C ASP A 5 6.38 3.76 21.96
N LEU A 6 6.42 4.02 20.67
CA LEU A 6 7.24 3.29 19.71
C LEU A 6 8.00 4.29 18.84
N ALA A 7 9.32 4.10 18.71
CA ALA A 7 10.15 4.91 17.82
C ALA A 7 9.58 4.97 16.38
N PRO A 8 9.69 6.12 15.68
CA PRO A 8 9.20 6.27 14.31
C PRO A 8 9.72 5.17 13.38
N ARG A 9 8.84 4.61 12.55
CA ARG A 9 9.16 3.54 11.61
C ARG A 9 8.22 3.56 10.41
N PRO A 10 8.61 2.95 9.28
CA PRO A 10 7.72 2.80 8.14
C PRO A 10 6.42 2.08 8.52
N LEU A 11 5.28 2.54 7.99
CA LEU A 11 3.96 1.97 8.26
C LEU A 11 3.90 0.44 8.06
N PRO A 12 4.47 -0.17 6.98
CA PRO A 12 4.45 -1.62 6.82
C PRO A 12 5.09 -2.38 8.00
N VAL A 13 6.17 -1.83 8.57
CA VAL A 13 6.88 -2.42 9.71
C VAL A 13 6.02 -2.34 10.97
N ALA A 14 5.40 -1.18 11.21
CA ALA A 14 4.49 -1.00 12.35
C ALA A 14 3.28 -1.94 12.27
N VAL A 15 2.69 -2.10 11.09
CA VAL A 15 1.55 -3.02 10.85
C VAL A 15 1.98 -4.46 11.08
N GLY A 16 3.11 -4.91 10.53
CA GLY A 16 3.62 -6.26 10.74
C GLY A 16 3.85 -6.58 12.21
N GLN A 17 4.45 -5.66 12.97
CA GLN A 17 4.63 -5.81 14.40
C GLN A 17 3.29 -5.88 15.15
N ALA A 18 2.33 -5.02 14.82
CA ALA A 18 1.02 -5.03 15.46
C ALA A 18 0.23 -6.32 15.14
N ALA A 19 0.32 -6.82 13.91
CA ALA A 19 -0.38 -8.03 13.47
C ALA A 19 0.15 -9.31 14.12
N ARG A 20 1.39 -9.31 14.64
CA ARG A 20 2.00 -10.47 15.32
C ARG A 20 1.12 -10.99 16.46
N THR A 21 0.37 -10.13 17.14
CA THR A 21 -0.48 -10.52 18.28
C THR A 21 -1.79 -11.18 17.85
N LEU A 22 -2.15 -11.13 16.56
CA LEU A 22 -3.43 -11.60 16.05
C LEU A 22 -3.43 -13.10 15.65
N ALA A 23 -2.26 -13.76 15.65
CA ALA A 23 -2.11 -15.16 15.25
C ALA A 23 -2.72 -15.50 13.86
N LEU A 24 -2.74 -14.53 12.95
CA LEU A 24 -3.22 -14.71 11.57
C LEU A 24 -2.10 -15.21 10.65
N PRO A 25 -2.42 -16.00 9.61
CA PRO A 25 -1.46 -16.32 8.55
C PRO A 25 -0.88 -15.06 7.91
N ALA A 26 0.44 -15.02 7.72
CA ALA A 26 1.15 -13.89 7.09
C ALA A 26 0.54 -13.46 5.73
N PRO A 27 0.22 -14.38 4.80
CA PRO A 27 -0.42 -14.02 3.53
C PRO A 27 -1.73 -13.25 3.71
N GLN A 28 -2.53 -13.57 4.74
CA GLN A 28 -3.79 -12.89 5.01
C GLN A 28 -3.57 -11.44 5.45
N VAL A 29 -2.61 -11.21 6.36
CA VAL A 29 -2.25 -9.86 6.82
C VAL A 29 -1.71 -9.03 5.65
N LEU A 30 -0.85 -9.63 4.83
CA LEU A 30 -0.26 -8.98 3.65
C LEU A 30 -1.33 -8.61 2.62
N ALA A 31 -2.26 -9.51 2.31
CA ALA A 31 -3.36 -9.25 1.38
C ALA A 31 -4.24 -8.09 1.86
N LEU A 32 -4.59 -8.05 3.15
CA LEU A 32 -5.38 -6.96 3.73
C LEU A 32 -4.64 -5.62 3.69
N TYR A 33 -3.34 -5.62 3.99
CA TYR A 33 -2.52 -4.41 3.89
C TYR A 33 -2.42 -3.89 2.45
N LEU A 34 -2.16 -4.79 1.50
CA LEU A 34 -2.08 -4.47 0.06
C LEU A 34 -3.44 -3.98 -0.47
N HIS A 35 -4.54 -4.59 -0.05
CA HIS A 35 -5.89 -4.13 -0.39
C HIS A 35 -6.14 -2.72 0.14
N ALA A 36 -5.83 -2.43 1.41
CA ALA A 36 -5.99 -1.09 1.98
C ALA A 36 -5.13 -0.04 1.25
N PHE A 37 -3.89 -0.40 0.90
CA PHE A 37 -3.01 0.43 0.11
C PHE A 37 -3.59 0.73 -1.29
N ALA A 38 -4.03 -0.32 -2.00
CA ALA A 38 -4.65 -0.18 -3.32
C ALA A 38 -5.95 0.63 -3.26
N ALA A 39 -6.80 0.41 -2.25
CA ALA A 39 -8.05 1.15 -2.06
C ALA A 39 -7.78 2.65 -1.86
N ASN A 40 -6.72 3.02 -1.14
CA ASN A 40 -6.30 4.41 -0.99
C ASN A 40 -5.88 5.04 -2.33
N LEU A 41 -5.09 4.33 -3.14
CA LEU A 41 -4.70 4.79 -4.48
C LEU A 41 -5.92 4.94 -5.42
N VAL A 42 -6.85 3.99 -5.38
CA VAL A 42 -8.10 4.05 -6.14
C VAL A 42 -8.95 5.23 -5.68
N SER A 43 -9.03 5.50 -4.38
CA SER A 43 -9.76 6.67 -3.85
C SER A 43 -9.19 7.98 -4.37
N ALA A 44 -7.86 8.10 -4.47
CA ALA A 44 -7.21 9.24 -5.10
C ALA A 44 -7.52 9.32 -6.59
N ALA A 45 -7.44 8.19 -7.32
CA ALA A 45 -7.73 8.14 -8.75
C ALA A 45 -9.17 8.52 -9.09
N VAL A 46 -10.15 8.13 -8.28
CA VAL A 46 -11.56 8.53 -8.42
C VAL A 46 -11.72 10.06 -8.39
N ARG A 47 -10.91 10.76 -7.59
CA ARG A 47 -10.95 12.22 -7.49
C ARG A 47 -10.18 12.92 -8.62
N PHE A 48 -9.12 12.31 -9.15
CA PHE A 48 -8.24 12.92 -10.16
C PHE A 48 -8.58 12.59 -11.62
N VAL A 49 -9.07 11.39 -11.91
CA VAL A 49 -9.33 10.86 -13.27
C VAL A 49 -10.82 10.95 -13.65
N PRO A 50 -11.60 11.79 -12.95
CA PRO A 50 -13.06 11.70 -12.78
C PRO A 50 -13.72 10.32 -12.97
N LEU A 51 -13.23 9.28 -12.28
CA LEU A 51 -13.92 7.98 -12.30
C LEU A 51 -15.17 8.00 -11.41
N GLY A 52 -16.21 7.27 -11.80
CA GLY A 52 -17.34 6.98 -10.92
C GLY A 52 -16.95 6.08 -9.75
N GLN A 53 -17.75 6.09 -8.67
CA GLN A 53 -17.53 5.23 -7.50
C GLN A 53 -17.59 3.74 -7.87
N THR A 54 -18.54 3.37 -8.74
CA THR A 54 -18.69 1.99 -9.23
C THR A 54 -17.47 1.54 -10.02
N GLU A 55 -16.89 2.44 -10.81
CA GLU A 55 -15.72 2.24 -11.62
C GLU A 55 -14.48 2.10 -10.75
N GLY A 56 -14.38 2.90 -9.68
CA GLY A 56 -13.37 2.73 -8.64
C GLY A 56 -13.43 1.33 -8.01
N GLN A 57 -14.62 0.88 -7.61
CA GLN A 57 -14.79 -0.49 -7.08
C GLN A 57 -14.45 -1.56 -8.12
N ARG A 58 -14.78 -1.35 -9.40
CA ARG A 58 -14.41 -2.27 -10.48
C ARG A 58 -12.89 -2.36 -10.66
N VAL A 59 -12.18 -1.23 -10.55
CA VAL A 59 -10.71 -1.20 -10.57
C VAL A 59 -10.14 -1.97 -9.37
N LEU A 60 -10.64 -1.70 -8.16
CA LEU A 60 -10.17 -2.40 -6.95
C LEU A 60 -10.41 -3.91 -7.04
N ALA A 61 -11.59 -4.33 -7.51
CA ALA A 61 -11.91 -5.73 -7.73
C ALA A 61 -10.97 -6.40 -8.75
N ALA A 62 -10.62 -5.68 -9.83
CA ALA A 62 -9.67 -6.18 -10.83
C ALA A 62 -8.23 -6.33 -10.28
N LEU A 63 -7.88 -5.65 -9.18
CA LEU A 63 -6.59 -5.77 -8.52
C LEU A 63 -6.50 -6.97 -7.56
N HIS A 64 -7.62 -7.59 -7.16
CA HIS A 64 -7.61 -8.70 -6.18
C HIS A 64 -6.67 -9.85 -6.56
N PRO A 65 -6.66 -10.37 -7.81
CA PRO A 65 -5.74 -11.45 -8.16
C PRO A 65 -4.26 -11.07 -8.03
N LEU A 66 -3.92 -9.81 -8.31
CA LEU A 66 -2.55 -9.31 -8.15
C LEU A 66 -2.19 -9.14 -6.66
N ILE A 67 -3.13 -8.65 -5.85
CA ILE A 67 -2.97 -8.54 -4.40
C ILE A 67 -2.68 -9.92 -3.80
N ASP A 68 -3.46 -10.94 -4.18
CA ASP A 68 -3.27 -12.30 -3.69
C ASP A 68 -1.91 -12.87 -4.10
N ALA A 69 -1.52 -12.69 -5.37
CA ALA A 69 -0.22 -13.15 -5.87
C ALA A 69 0.95 -12.46 -5.16
N LEU A 70 0.86 -11.15 -4.93
CA LEU A 70 1.88 -10.38 -4.22
C LEU A 70 1.94 -10.75 -2.73
N ALA A 71 0.80 -11.00 -2.09
CA ALA A 71 0.75 -11.42 -0.69
C ALA A 71 1.42 -12.78 -0.49
N LEU A 72 1.15 -13.74 -1.38
CA LEU A 72 1.81 -15.05 -1.36
C LEU A 72 3.33 -14.93 -1.60
N LYS A 73 3.74 -14.14 -2.59
CA LYS A 73 5.17 -13.89 -2.87
C LYS A 73 5.87 -13.22 -1.69
N ALA A 74 5.27 -12.18 -1.11
CA ALA A 74 5.85 -11.45 0.00
C ALA A 74 5.93 -12.28 1.29
N ALA A 75 5.02 -13.26 1.46
CA ALA A 75 5.05 -14.16 2.62
C ALA A 75 6.26 -15.10 2.63
N THR A 76 6.89 -15.36 1.48
CA THR A 76 8.11 -16.19 1.37
C THR A 76 9.37 -15.38 1.07
N ALA A 77 9.26 -14.05 0.99
CA ALA A 77 10.38 -13.17 0.70
C ALA A 77 11.33 -13.06 1.89
N THR A 78 12.61 -12.86 1.58
CA THR A 78 13.70 -12.68 2.53
C THR A 78 14.22 -11.24 2.50
N LEU A 79 15.21 -10.93 3.34
CA LEU A 79 15.85 -9.61 3.31
C LEU A 79 16.58 -9.35 1.98
N ASP A 80 17.05 -10.40 1.30
CA ASP A 80 17.74 -10.29 0.01
C ASP A 80 16.79 -9.90 -1.14
N ASP A 81 15.48 -10.07 -0.95
CA ASP A 81 14.45 -9.68 -1.90
C ASP A 81 14.03 -8.20 -1.75
N LEU A 82 14.56 -7.49 -0.75
CA LEU A 82 14.26 -6.07 -0.54
C LEU A 82 14.93 -5.22 -1.62
N ALA A 83 14.10 -4.47 -2.35
CA ALA A 83 14.55 -3.48 -3.32
C ALA A 83 14.41 -2.06 -2.74
N THR A 84 15.36 -1.19 -3.10
CA THR A 84 15.41 0.21 -2.65
C THR A 84 14.85 1.20 -3.66
N SER A 85 14.41 0.74 -4.83
CA SER A 85 13.95 1.61 -5.91
C SER A 85 12.67 1.13 -6.57
N ALA A 86 11.77 2.07 -6.84
CA ALA A 86 10.60 1.91 -7.69
C ALA A 86 10.62 3.02 -8.74
N LEU A 87 11.55 2.95 -9.70
CA LEU A 87 11.96 4.05 -10.58
C LEU A 87 10.83 4.97 -11.07
N ARG A 88 9.72 4.41 -11.58
CA ARG A 88 8.60 5.21 -12.06
C ARG A 88 7.88 5.97 -10.94
N ALA A 89 7.68 5.33 -9.80
CA ALA A 89 7.09 5.95 -8.63
C ALA A 89 8.03 7.01 -8.02
N ASP A 90 9.34 6.71 -7.97
CA ASP A 90 10.36 7.64 -7.46
C ASP A 90 10.40 8.92 -8.30
N LEU A 91 10.45 8.79 -9.64
CA LEU A 91 10.41 9.93 -10.55
C LEU A 91 9.11 10.74 -10.42
N ALA A 92 7.96 10.07 -10.28
CA ALA A 92 6.68 10.75 -10.07
C ALA A 92 6.63 11.50 -8.73
N ALA A 93 7.24 10.94 -7.67
CA ALA A 93 7.35 11.59 -6.37
C ALA A 93 8.25 12.84 -6.44
N MET A 94 9.40 12.76 -7.13
CA MET A 94 10.28 13.91 -7.38
C MET A 94 9.56 15.02 -8.16
N GLN A 95 8.79 14.66 -9.19
CA GLN A 95 7.97 15.63 -9.92
C GLN A 95 6.88 16.25 -9.03
N HIS A 96 6.21 15.44 -8.20
CA HIS A 96 5.17 15.90 -7.28
C HIS A 96 5.73 16.85 -6.21
N GLU A 97 7.00 16.76 -5.84
CA GLU A 97 7.63 17.69 -4.91
C GLU A 97 7.64 19.13 -5.46
N THR A 98 7.84 19.30 -6.77
CA THR A 98 7.98 20.60 -7.43
C THR A 98 6.69 21.11 -8.10
N MET A 99 5.54 20.45 -7.90
CA MET A 99 4.26 20.90 -8.47
C MET A 99 3.71 22.13 -7.72
N ASP A 100 3.34 23.17 -8.46
CA ASP A 100 2.76 24.41 -7.92
C ASP A 100 1.42 24.18 -7.20
N VAL A 101 0.60 23.24 -7.70
CA VAL A 101 -0.71 22.90 -7.12
C VAL A 101 -0.72 21.44 -6.71
N ARG A 102 -0.92 21.18 -5.41
CA ARG A 102 -0.97 19.84 -4.82
C ARG A 102 -2.18 19.69 -3.92
N ILE A 103 -2.98 18.66 -4.19
CA ILE A 103 -4.23 18.38 -3.45
C ILE A 103 -4.01 17.30 -2.38
N PHE A 104 -2.95 16.50 -2.52
CA PHE A 104 -2.56 15.48 -1.54
C PHE A 104 -1.18 15.80 -0.98
N ARG A 105 -1.00 15.52 0.31
CA ARG A 105 0.30 15.56 0.98
C ARG A 105 1.01 14.23 0.70
N THR A 106 2.32 14.29 0.44
CA THR A 106 3.22 13.11 0.40
C THR A 106 3.10 12.28 1.67
#